data_AF-Q4JK58-F1
#
_entry.id   AF-Q4JK58-F1
#
_cell.length_a   1.000
_cell.length_b   1.000
_cell.length_c   1.000
_cell.angle_alpha   90.00
_cell.angle_beta   90.00
_cell.angle_gamma   90.00
#
_symmetry.space_group_name_H-M   'P 1'
#
loop_
_entity.id
_entity.type
_entity.pdbx_description
1 polymer ?
#
loop_
_entity_poly.entity_id
_entity_poly.type
_entity_poly.pdbx_seq_one_letter_code
_entity_poly.pdbx_strand_id
1 'polypeptide(L)'
;PAPKHKFCGDPGPGNDTCGFNSFFNTPYNNFMSYADDDCTDSFTPNQVARMHCYLDLVYQGWQPSRKPAPIALAPQVVGHTPDSVMLEWFPPIDGHFFERELGSACDLCLEGR
;
A
#
# COMPACT_ATOMS: atom_id res chain seq x y z
N PRO A 1 -15.06 -7.71 9.44
CA PRO A 1 -13.68 -7.87 9.94
C PRO A 1 -13.64 -8.97 11.00
N ALA A 2 -12.63 -9.83 10.99
CA ALA A 2 -12.44 -10.82 12.04
C ALA A 2 -12.10 -10.12 13.38
N PRO A 3 -12.48 -10.70 14.53
CA PRO A 3 -12.11 -10.17 15.84
C PRO A 3 -10.59 -10.18 16.02
N LYS A 4 -10.10 -9.38 16.97
CA LYS A 4 -8.70 -9.40 17.36
C LYS A 4 -8.35 -10.79 17.90
N HIS A 5 -7.43 -11.47 17.25
CA HIS A 5 -7.00 -12.81 17.61
C HIS A 5 -5.47 -12.90 17.51
N LYS A 6 -4.82 -13.42 18.55
CA LYS A 6 -3.35 -13.46 18.67
C LYS A 6 -2.71 -14.79 18.29
N PHE A 7 -3.49 -15.87 18.26
CA PHE A 7 -2.93 -17.20 18.03
C PHE A 7 -2.81 -17.51 16.52
N CYS A 8 -1.96 -18.50 16.19
CA CYS A 8 -1.79 -18.98 14.82
C CYS A 8 -3.00 -19.83 14.38
N GLY A 9 -4.14 -19.19 14.13
CA GLY A 9 -5.34 -19.91 13.74
C GLY A 9 -6.57 -19.03 13.64
N ASP A 10 -7.68 -19.67 13.31
CA ASP A 10 -8.98 -19.01 13.29
C ASP A 10 -9.45 -18.71 14.71
N PRO A 11 -10.01 -17.52 14.96
CA PRO A 11 -10.67 -17.24 16.22
C PRO A 11 -11.84 -18.23 16.40
N GLY A 12 -11.87 -18.87 17.56
CA GLY A 12 -12.99 -19.73 17.95
C GLY A 12 -14.30 -18.94 18.07
N PRO A 13 -15.45 -19.63 18.17
CA PRO A 13 -16.76 -19.01 18.37
C PRO A 13 -16.78 -18.23 19.69
N GLY A 14 -16.48 -16.93 19.62
CA GLY A 14 -16.34 -16.03 20.76
C GLY A 14 -17.46 -15.00 20.84
N ASN A 15 -17.40 -14.13 21.86
CA ASN A 15 -18.30 -12.99 22.01
C ASN A 15 -17.91 -11.86 21.04
N ASP A 16 -18.02 -12.13 19.76
CA ASP A 16 -17.60 -11.21 18.72
C ASP A 16 -18.64 -10.11 18.55
N THR A 17 -18.22 -8.86 18.68
CA THR A 17 -19.06 -7.67 18.50
C THR A 17 -19.74 -7.60 17.12
N CYS A 18 -19.25 -8.36 16.16
CA CYS A 18 -19.73 -8.39 14.78
C CYS A 18 -20.76 -9.51 14.52
N GLY A 19 -21.12 -10.34 15.51
CA GLY A 19 -22.19 -11.34 15.40
C GLY A 19 -21.90 -12.53 14.48
N PHE A 20 -20.63 -12.76 14.12
CA PHE A 20 -20.23 -13.94 13.35
C PHE A 20 -19.95 -15.10 14.29
N ASN A 21 -20.57 -16.25 14.04
CA ASN A 21 -20.46 -17.41 14.93
C ASN A 21 -19.20 -18.25 14.67
N SER A 22 -18.57 -18.14 13.51
CA SER A 22 -17.32 -18.86 13.21
C SER A 22 -16.58 -18.18 12.06
N PHE A 23 -15.27 -18.06 12.22
CA PHE A 23 -14.35 -17.64 11.18
C PHE A 23 -13.55 -18.85 10.71
N PHE A 24 -13.29 -18.92 9.41
CA PHE A 24 -12.53 -20.01 8.80
C PHE A 24 -11.53 -19.44 7.80
N ASN A 25 -10.33 -20.02 7.77
CA ASN A 25 -9.25 -19.63 6.88
C ASN A 25 -8.90 -18.14 6.94
N THR A 26 -8.91 -17.57 8.15
CA THR A 26 -8.43 -16.22 8.39
C THR A 26 -6.94 -16.15 8.06
N PRO A 27 -6.46 -15.05 7.44
CA PRO A 27 -5.07 -14.91 7.07
C PRO A 27 -4.23 -14.50 8.29
N TYR A 28 -4.16 -15.35 9.31
CA TYR A 28 -3.43 -15.07 10.55
C TYR A 28 -1.92 -14.96 10.33
N ASN A 29 -1.39 -15.64 9.30
CA ASN A 29 0.02 -15.54 8.91
C ASN A 29 0.38 -14.23 8.18
N ASN A 30 -0.60 -13.38 7.89
CA ASN A 30 -0.34 -12.09 7.29
C ASN A 30 0.22 -11.11 8.32
N PHE A 31 1.23 -10.32 7.95
CA PHE A 31 1.78 -9.28 8.83
C PHE A 31 0.77 -8.19 9.25
N MET A 32 -0.36 -8.07 8.55
CA MET A 32 -1.45 -7.14 8.92
C MET A 32 -2.48 -7.77 9.87
N SER A 33 -2.23 -9.00 10.35
CA SER A 33 -3.05 -9.63 11.38
C SER A 33 -2.68 -9.13 12.78
N TYR A 34 -3.42 -9.57 13.79
CA TYR A 34 -3.08 -9.33 15.20
C TYR A 34 -2.38 -10.54 15.84
N ALA A 35 -2.00 -11.55 15.04
CA ALA A 35 -1.29 -12.72 15.53
C ALA A 35 0.09 -12.33 16.06
N ASP A 36 0.61 -13.10 17.01
CA ASP A 36 1.96 -12.90 17.51
C ASP A 36 3.00 -13.16 16.40
N ASP A 37 4.18 -12.54 16.52
CA ASP A 37 5.20 -12.51 15.46
C ASP A 37 5.62 -13.91 14.97
N ASP A 38 5.65 -14.91 15.87
CA ASP A 38 5.96 -16.31 15.56
C ASP A 38 4.98 -16.95 14.56
N CYS A 39 3.82 -16.34 14.34
CA CYS A 39 2.79 -16.81 13.41
C CYS A 39 2.83 -16.10 12.05
N THR A 40 3.41 -14.91 11.95
CA THR A 40 3.29 -14.04 10.76
C THR A 40 4.51 -14.14 9.86
N ASP A 41 4.30 -14.29 8.55
CA ASP A 41 5.38 -14.54 7.60
C ASP A 41 5.23 -13.88 6.23
N SER A 42 4.07 -13.29 5.91
CA SER A 42 3.79 -12.90 4.53
C SER A 42 2.91 -11.68 4.35
N PHE A 43 3.08 -11.04 3.20
CA PHE A 43 2.12 -10.12 2.60
C PHE A 43 1.47 -10.78 1.38
N THR A 44 0.22 -10.43 1.11
CA THR A 44 -0.45 -10.82 -0.14
C THR A 44 0.13 -10.03 -1.32
N PRO A 45 0.07 -10.56 -2.56
CA PRO A 45 0.52 -9.84 -3.74
C PRO A 45 -0.13 -8.46 -3.90
N ASN A 46 -1.41 -8.32 -3.54
CA ASN A 46 -2.12 -7.04 -3.61
C ASN A 46 -1.62 -6.03 -2.56
N GLN A 47 -1.26 -6.49 -1.35
CA GLN A 47 -0.63 -5.61 -0.35
C GLN A 47 0.74 -5.15 -0.82
N VAL A 48 1.55 -6.05 -1.39
CA VAL A 48 2.87 -5.73 -1.96
C VAL A 48 2.73 -4.70 -3.09
N ALA A 49 1.79 -4.91 -4.01
CA ALA A 49 1.50 -3.96 -5.09
C ALA A 49 1.09 -2.58 -4.55
N ARG A 50 0.24 -2.52 -3.51
CA ARG A 50 -0.14 -1.26 -2.86
C ARG A 50 1.07 -0.58 -2.22
N MET A 51 1.96 -1.32 -1.56
CA MET A 51 3.18 -0.76 -0.98
C MET A 51 4.12 -0.18 -2.04
N HIS A 52 4.32 -0.89 -3.15
CA HIS A 52 5.09 -0.38 -4.29
C HIS A 52 4.52 0.93 -4.84
N CYS A 53 3.20 1.01 -4.99
CA CYS A 53 2.54 2.24 -5.45
C CYS A 53 2.85 3.45 -4.55
N TYR A 54 2.86 3.28 -3.22
CA TYR A 54 3.26 4.35 -2.29
C TYR A 54 4.74 4.71 -2.41
N LEU A 55 5.63 3.71 -2.56
CA LEU A 55 7.06 3.94 -2.73
C LEU A 55 7.38 4.72 -4.02
N ASP A 56 6.61 4.49 -5.08
CA ASP A 56 6.83 5.09 -6.38
C ASP A 56 6.18 6.48 -6.51
N LEU A 57 4.97 6.68 -5.94
CA LEU A 57 4.23 7.94 -6.05
C LEU A 57 4.55 8.95 -4.95
N VAL A 58 4.76 8.47 -3.72
CA VAL A 58 4.82 9.33 -2.52
C VAL A 58 6.23 9.38 -1.96
N TYR A 59 6.91 8.24 -1.87
CA TYR A 59 8.22 8.12 -1.22
C TYR A 59 9.38 7.94 -2.19
N GLN A 60 9.22 8.34 -3.45
CA GLN A 60 10.29 8.22 -4.46
C GLN A 60 11.58 8.91 -4.00
N GLY A 61 11.46 10.06 -3.32
CA GLY A 61 12.59 10.80 -2.77
C GLY A 61 13.32 10.12 -1.61
N TRP A 62 12.72 9.10 -0.99
CA TRP A 62 13.35 8.33 0.09
C TRP A 62 14.15 7.13 -0.46
N GLN A 63 14.03 6.83 -1.75
CA GLN A 63 14.79 5.75 -2.37
C GLN A 63 16.25 6.21 -2.59
N PRO A 64 17.26 5.39 -2.25
CA PRO A 64 18.68 5.74 -2.45
C PRO A 64 19.06 6.02 -3.90
N SER A 65 18.30 5.47 -4.84
CA SER A 65 18.44 5.71 -6.27
C SER A 65 17.11 6.20 -6.82
N ARG A 66 17.14 7.33 -7.55
CA ARG A 66 15.97 7.81 -8.29
C ARG A 66 15.72 6.86 -9.45
N LYS A 67 14.85 5.88 -9.25
CA LYS A 67 14.26 5.12 -10.35
C LYS A 67 13.09 5.93 -10.89
N PRO A 68 12.94 6.08 -12.22
CA PRO A 68 11.72 6.65 -12.76
C PRO A 68 10.54 5.80 -12.28
N ALA A 69 9.46 6.45 -11.85
CA ALA A 69 8.29 5.75 -11.35
C ALA A 69 7.79 4.78 -12.44
N PRO A 70 7.72 3.47 -12.17
CA PRO A 70 7.36 2.46 -13.16
C PRO A 70 5.86 2.43 -13.46
N ILE A 71 5.09 3.43 -12.99
CA ILE A 71 3.66 3.51 -13.29
C ILE A 71 3.54 3.86 -14.77
N ALA A 72 3.56 2.82 -15.59
CA ALA A 72 3.08 2.81 -16.94
C ALA A 72 1.58 3.12 -16.86
N LEU A 73 1.24 4.40 -16.83
CA LEU A 73 -0.08 4.83 -17.25
C LEU A 73 -0.29 4.22 -18.64
N ALA A 74 -1.47 3.62 -18.85
CA ALA A 74 -1.80 3.08 -20.16
C ALA A 74 -1.61 4.18 -21.21
N PRO A 75 -0.99 3.87 -22.36
CA PRO A 75 -0.70 4.88 -23.35
C PRO A 75 -2.01 5.44 -23.88
N GLN A 76 -2.07 6.75 -24.07
CA GLN A 76 -3.26 7.39 -24.63
C GLN A 76 -3.15 7.46 -26.15
N VAL A 77 -4.29 7.33 -26.82
CA VAL A 77 -4.38 7.60 -28.25
C VAL A 77 -4.35 9.11 -28.47
N VAL A 78 -3.27 9.61 -29.08
CA VAL A 78 -3.10 11.04 -29.38
C VAL A 78 -3.48 11.38 -30.82
N GLY A 79 -3.68 10.38 -31.67
CA GLY A 79 -4.15 10.56 -33.03
C GLY A 79 -4.48 9.25 -33.72
N HIS A 80 -5.27 9.32 -34.78
CA HIS A 80 -5.54 8.20 -35.65
C HIS A 80 -5.62 8.64 -37.12
N THR A 81 -5.14 7.78 -38.00
CA THR A 81 -5.41 7.79 -39.44
C THR A 81 -6.27 6.56 -39.79
N PRO A 82 -6.78 6.42 -41.03
CA PRO A 82 -7.55 5.23 -41.42
C PRO A 82 -6.78 3.90 -41.26
N ASP A 83 -5.46 3.97 -41.22
CA ASP A 83 -4.52 2.84 -41.23
C ASP A 83 -3.54 2.83 -40.04
N SER A 84 -3.56 3.84 -39.17
CA SER A 84 -2.63 3.91 -38.04
C SER A 84 -3.22 4.58 -36.80
N VAL A 85 -2.66 4.26 -35.64
CA VAL A 85 -2.98 4.89 -34.36
C VAL A 85 -1.67 5.34 -33.73
N MET A 86 -1.63 6.59 -33.29
CA MET A 86 -0.50 7.13 -32.53
C MET A 86 -0.80 7.02 -31.03
N LEU A 87 0.11 6.37 -30.32
CA LEU A 87 0.05 6.17 -28.88
C LEU A 87 1.15 7.00 -28.20
N GLU A 88 0.79 7.75 -27.17
CA GLU A 88 1.74 8.47 -26.32
C GLU A 88 1.71 7.88 -24.90
N TRP A 89 2.88 7.51 -24.39
CA TRP A 89 3.06 7.20 -22.99
C TRP A 89 3.20 8.51 -22.24
N PHE A 90 2.35 8.75 -21.23
CA PHE A 90 2.57 9.89 -20.37
C PHE A 90 3.97 9.77 -19.74
N PRO A 91 4.72 10.89 -19.64
CA PRO A 91 5.92 10.89 -18.84
C PRO A 91 5.54 10.38 -17.44
N PRO A 92 6.47 9.73 -16.72
CA PRO A 92 6.26 9.43 -15.31
C PRO A 92 5.70 10.69 -14.68
N ILE A 93 4.67 10.59 -13.83
CA ILE A 93 4.20 11.73 -13.05
C ILE A 93 5.39 12.11 -12.17
N ASP A 94 6.26 12.96 -12.67
CA ASP A 94 7.40 13.56 -12.01
C ASP A 94 6.77 14.46 -10.98
N GLY A 95 6.56 13.86 -9.82
CA GLY A 95 5.77 14.35 -8.73
C GLY A 95 6.29 15.69 -8.22
N HIS A 96 5.94 16.76 -8.91
CA HIS A 96 5.53 18.01 -8.29
C HIS A 96 4.21 17.74 -7.53
N PHE A 97 4.28 16.80 -6.58
CA PHE A 97 3.47 16.87 -5.38
C PHE A 97 3.80 18.23 -4.78
N PHE A 98 2.77 19.02 -4.48
CA PHE A 98 2.88 20.25 -3.70
C PHE A 98 4.04 20.11 -2.73
N GLU A 99 5.03 20.98 -2.90
CA GLU A 99 6.11 21.15 -1.94
C GLU A 99 5.39 21.42 -0.61
N ARG A 100 5.22 20.38 0.21
CA ARG A 100 4.66 20.57 1.54
C ARG A 100 5.69 21.46 2.18
N GLU A 101 5.35 22.74 2.36
CA GLU A 101 6.22 23.74 2.98
C GLU A 101 7.01 23.04 4.07
N LEU A 102 8.34 23.03 3.93
CA LEU A 102 9.29 22.51 4.90
C LEU A 102 9.14 23.35 6.18
N GLY A 103 8.11 23.03 6.98
CA GLY A 103 7.71 23.90 8.08
C GLY A 103 6.50 23.45 8.90
N SER A 104 5.98 22.23 8.77
CA SER A 104 4.86 21.80 9.64
C SER A 104 5.11 20.51 10.41
N ALA A 105 5.31 20.72 11.71
CA ALA A 105 4.96 19.88 12.85
C ALA A 105 5.95 18.84 13.39
N CYS A 106 6.91 18.29 12.63
CA CYS A 106 7.86 17.33 13.21
C CYS A 106 8.79 17.98 14.26
N ASP A 107 9.22 19.23 14.04
CA ASP A 107 10.08 19.97 14.98
C ASP A 107 9.31 20.55 16.18
N LEU A 108 7.98 20.44 16.21
CA LEU A 108 7.13 20.88 17.33
C LEU A 108 6.90 19.76 18.35
N CYS A 109 7.26 18.51 18.01
CA CYS A 109 7.24 17.39 18.94
C CYS A 109 8.53 17.39 19.76
N LEU A 110 8.55 18.13 20.87
CA LEU A 110 9.56 17.93 21.90
C LEU A 110 9.24 16.62 22.63
N GLU A 111 10.13 15.62 22.52
CA GLU A 111 10.10 14.47 23.44
C GLU A 111 10.22 14.99 24.87
N GLY A 112 9.19 14.70 25.67
CA GLY A 112 9.05 15.20 27.02
C GLY A 112 10.22 14.82 27.93
N ARG A 113 10.66 15.81 28.70
CA ARG A 113 11.59 15.70 29.83
C ARG A 113 10.99 14.90 30.99
#